data_AF-A0A5P9P904-F1
#
_entry.id   AF-A0A5P9P904-F1
#
_cell.length_a   1.000
_cell.length_b   1.000
_cell.length_c   1.000
_cell.angle_alpha   90.00
_cell.angle_beta   90.00
_cell.angle_gamma   90.00
#
_symmetry.space_group_name_H-M   'P 1'
#
loop_
_entity.id
_entity.type
_entity.pdbx_description
1 polymer ?
#
loop_
_entity_poly.entity_id
_entity_poly.type
_entity_poly.pdbx_seq_one_letter_code
_entity_poly.pdbx_strand_id
1 'polypeptide(L)' 'MQYDEIDLQVRERDGERRLEVDGYFRPHPESKPPEYRRHAIFDLTEQQARKLYDDLGEQLDAWD' A
#
# COMPACT_ATOMS: atom_id res chain seq x y z
N MET A 1 3.73 12.91 0.62
CA MET A 1 2.27 12.79 0.69
C MET A 1 1.93 11.98 1.93
N GLN A 2 0.87 12.34 2.65
CA GLN A 2 0.36 11.58 3.78
C GLN A 2 -0.98 10.94 3.36
N TYR A 3 -1.14 9.64 3.62
CA TYR A 3 -2.37 8.91 3.36
C TYR A 3 -3.17 8.79 4.65
N ASP A 4 -4.49 8.91 4.54
CA ASP A 4 -5.42 8.72 5.67
C ASP A 4 -5.70 7.22 5.89
N GLU A 5 -5.76 6.45 4.79
CA GLU A 5 -6.05 5.03 4.81
C GLU A 5 -5.24 4.32 3.72
N ILE A 6 -4.81 3.09 4.01
CA ILE A 6 -4.10 2.22 3.09
C ILE A 6 -4.86 0.91 3.03
N ASP A 7 -5.16 0.44 1.82
CA ASP A 7 -5.78 -0.86 1.58
C ASP A 7 -4.78 -1.80 0.87
N LEU A 8 -4.81 -3.08 1.25
CA LEU A 8 -3.92 -4.11 0.71
C LEU A 8 -4.75 -5.26 0.18
N GLN A 9 -4.55 -5.61 -1.09
CA GLN A 9 -5.29 -6.67 -1.74
C GLN A 9 -4.36 -7.63 -2.48
N VAL A 10 -4.65 -8.93 -2.37
CA VAL A 10 -3.96 -9.95 -3.18
C VAL A 10 -4.86 -10.32 -4.35
N ARG A 11 -4.34 -10.21 -5.58
CA ARG A 11 -5.07 -10.50 -6.82
C ARG A 11 -4.21 -11.36 -7.74
N GLU A 12 -4.85 -12.12 -8.61
CA GLU A 12 -4.18 -12.87 -9.68
C GLU A 12 -4.21 -12.05 -10.97
N ARG A 13 -3.06 -11.87 -11.61
CA ARG A 13 -2.90 -11.11 -12.85
C ARG A 13 -1.87 -11.80 -13.73
N ASP A 14 -2.24 -12.08 -14.98
CA ASP A 14 -1.39 -12.75 -15.96
C ASP A 14 -0.81 -14.11 -15.48
N GLY A 15 -1.56 -14.84 -14.64
CA GLY A 15 -1.15 -16.12 -14.05
C GLY A 15 -0.23 -16.00 -12.84
N GLU A 16 0.05 -14.79 -12.37
CA GLU A 16 0.88 -14.52 -11.19
C GLU A 16 0.05 -13.91 -10.06
N ARG A 17 0.35 -14.28 -8.81
CA ARG A 17 -0.18 -13.59 -7.63
C ARG A 17 0.56 -12.28 -7.41
N ARG A 18 -0.22 -11.21 -7.24
CA ARG A 18 0.27 -9.86 -6.99
C ARG A 18 -0.39 -9.22 -5.78
N LEU A 19 0.37 -8.39 -5.09
CA LEU A 19 -0.07 -7.56 -3.99
C LEU A 19 -0.24 -6.12 -4.49
N GLU A 20 -1.47 -5.62 -4.45
CA GLU A 20 -1.82 -4.24 -4.79
C GLU A 20 -1.94 -3.44 -3.49
N VAL A 21 -1.21 -2.34 -3.41
CA VAL A 21 -1.27 -1.40 -2.28
C VAL A 21 -1.86 -0.09 -2.77
N ASP A 22 -3.02 0.25 -2.23
CA ASP A 22 -3.75 1.47 -2.55
C ASP A 22 -3.73 2.45 -1.38
N GLY A 23 -3.53 3.73 -1.70
CA GLY A 23 -3.61 4.82 -0.74
C GLY A 23 -4.86 5.66 -0.97
N TYR A 24 -5.56 5.94 0.12
CA TYR A 24 -6.67 6.88 0.16
C TYR A 24 -6.23 8.12 0.94
N PHE A 25 -6.45 9.30 0.35
CA PHE A 25 -6.20 10.57 1.03
C PHE A 25 -7.30 11.58 0.73
N ARG A 26 -7.50 12.52 1.65
CA ARG A 26 -8.37 13.68 1.45
C ARG A 26 -7.59 14.85 0.86
N PRO A 27 -7.96 15.36 -0.33
CA PRO A 27 -7.19 16.40 -1.01
C PRO A 27 -7.33 17.79 -0.36
N HIS A 28 -8.47 18.10 0.26
CA HIS A 28 -8.70 19.35 0.96
C HIS A 28 -9.38 19.14 2.32
N PRO A 29 -9.10 20.00 3.32
CA PRO A 29 -9.79 19.97 4.62
C PRO A 29 -11.32 20.15 4.51
N GLU A 30 -11.77 20.82 3.44
CA GLU A 30 -13.17 21.12 3.14
C GLU A 30 -13.87 20.04 2.30
N SER A 31 -13.13 19.01 1.85
CA SER A 31 -13.74 17.87 1.15
C SER A 31 -14.84 17.27 2.02
N LYS A 32 -16.03 17.08 1.44
CA LYS A 32 -17.15 16.49 2.17
C LYS A 32 -16.81 15.03 2.47
N PRO A 33 -17.15 14.49 3.66
CA PRO A 33 -17.12 13.05 3.85
C PRO A 33 -18.06 12.38 2.81
N PRO A 34 -17.63 11.37 2.02
CA PRO A 34 -16.40 10.57 2.09
C PRO A 34 -15.50 10.73 0.85
N GLU A 35 -15.23 11.95 0.38
CA GLU A 35 -14.42 12.18 -0.83
C GLU A 35 -12.92 11.87 -0.59
N TYR A 36 -12.59 10.59 -0.64
CA TYR A 36 -11.22 10.12 -0.72
C TYR A 36 -10.78 9.99 -2.18
N ARG A 37 -9.54 10.35 -2.45
CA ARG A 37 -8.88 10.06 -3.72
C ARG A 37 -8.08 8.78 -3.58
N ARG A 38 -8.37 7.80 -4.44
CA ARG A 38 -7.62 6.54 -4.53
C ARG A 38 -6.42 6.70 -5.47
N HIS A 39 -5.25 6.30 -5.01
CA HIS A 39 -4.05 6.20 -5.81
C HIS A 39 -3.38 4.84 -5.61
N ALA A 40 -3.08 4.16 -6.70
CA ALA A 40 -2.23 2.97 -6.67
C ALA A 40 -0.84 3.40 -6.23
N ILE A 41 -0.38 2.87 -5.10
CA ILE A 41 0.95 3.17 -4.56
C ILE A 41 1.95 2.25 -5.25
N PHE A 42 1.80 0.93 -5.13
CA PHE A 42 2.64 -0.07 -5.79
C PHE A 42 1.88 -1.39 -6.08
N ASP A 43 2.26 -2.07 -7.17
CA ASP A 43 1.83 -3.43 -7.54
C ASP A 43 3.07 -4.33 -7.48
N LEU A 44 3.08 -5.28 -6.54
CA LEU A 44 4.24 -6.11 -6.24
C LEU A 44 3.97 -7.57 -6.61
N THR A 45 4.96 -8.23 -7.20
CA THR A 45 4.95 -9.70 -7.27
C THR A 45 5.11 -10.30 -5.87
N GLU A 46 4.73 -11.56 -5.70
CA GLU A 46 4.93 -12.27 -4.42
C GLU A 46 6.38 -12.24 -3.93
N GLN A 47 7.35 -12.38 -4.84
CA GLN A 47 8.77 -12.30 -4.51
C GLN A 47 9.17 -10.90 -4.00
N GLN A 48 8.67 -9.85 -4.66
CA GLN A 48 8.94 -8.47 -4.25
C GLN A 48 8.29 -8.13 -2.92
N ALA A 49 7.05 -8.58 -2.69
CA ALA A 49 6.34 -8.41 -1.43
C ALA A 49 7.07 -9.11 -0.27
N ARG A 50 7.60 -10.32 -0.51
CA ARG A 50 8.39 -11.05 0.49
C ARG A 50 9.66 -10.30 0.87
N LYS A 51 10.42 -9.84 -0.14
CA LYS A 51 11.63 -9.06 0.11
C LYS A 51 11.33 -7.79 0.90
N LEU A 52 10.26 -7.08 0.55
CA LEU A 52 9.85 -5.87 1.28
C LEU A 52 9.51 -6.17 2.74
N TYR A 53 8.83 -7.29 3.02
CA TYR A 53 8.53 -7.71 4.38
C TYR A 53 9.81 -7.98 5.19
N ASP A 54 10.75 -8.71 4.61
CA ASP A 54 12.03 -9.03 5.26
C ASP A 54 12.83 -7.74 5.54
N ASP A 55 12.98 -6.86 4.53
CA ASP A 55 13.68 -5.56 4.65
C ASP A 55 13.04 -4.67 5.75
N LEU A 56 11.70 -4.64 5.85
CA LEU A 56 10.98 -3.86 6.86
C LEU A 56 11.12 -4.47 8.26
N GLY A 57 11.11 -5.79 8.37
CA GLY A 57 11.34 -6.48 9.65
C GLY A 57 12.71 -6.13 10.22
N GLU A 58 13.76 -6.20 9.40
CA GLU A 58 15.12 -5.81 9.79
C GLU A 58 15.21 -4.34 10.23
N GLN A 59 14.49 -3.43 9.56
CA GLN A 59 14.47 -2.01 9.94
C GLN A 59 13.73 -1.73 11.24
N LEU A 60 12.63 -2.43 11.50
CA LEU A 60 11.86 -2.29 12.74
C LEU A 60 12.63 -2.85 13.94
N ASP A 61 13.27 -4.01 13.78
CA ASP A 61 14.13 -4.60 14.81
C ASP A 61 15.35 -3.72 15.11
N ALA A 62 15.83 -2.93 14.15
CA ALA A 62 16.93 -1.98 14.34
C ALA A 62 16.52 -0.68 15.05
N TRP A 63 15.22 -0.44 15.23
CA TRP A 63 14.69 0.74 15.94
C TRP A 63 14.34 0.45 17.41
N ASP A 64 14.27 -0.82 17.81
CA ASP A 64 14.18 -1.29 19.20
C ASP A 64 15.56 -1.36 19.88
#